data_AF-A0A142XHQ4-F1
#
_entry.id   AF-A0A142XHQ4-F1
#
_cell.length_a   1.000
_cell.length_b   1.000
_cell.length_c   1.000
_cell.angle_alpha   90.00
_cell.angle_beta   90.00
_cell.angle_gamma   90.00
#
_symmetry.space_group_name_H-M   'P 1'
#
loop_
_entity.id
_entity.type
_entity.pdbx_description
1 polymer ?
#
loop_
_entity_poly.entity_id
_entity_poly.type
_entity_poly.pdbx_seq_one_letter_code
_entity_poly.pdbx_strand_id
1 'polypeptide(L)'
;MSDDAVGKFLGDNFESTYQKVGTFQVIDGAKVGGNVAAYFCLSDGTVVHAVAGPLGAKDFLREARWAVDLRKLAASEAGGDVARYRVALRRGHLERLTAESGLRLPPNTLPRIVPGPPSAPTNAQIQTKAGRGLGAQGQVHVLLAYYPLPKLADLYTIVFEDVLKEKVSTLPVNTK
;
A
#
# COMPACT_ATOMS: atom_id res chain seq x y z
N MET A 1 10.70 -8.90 -13.56
CA MET A 1 9.99 -10.14 -13.19
C MET A 1 9.45 -10.76 -14.47
N SER A 2 9.84 -11.98 -14.80
CA SER A 2 9.49 -12.68 -16.06
C SER A 2 8.85 -14.03 -15.76
N ASP A 3 7.82 -14.03 -14.90
CA ASP A 3 7.09 -15.23 -14.48
C ASP A 3 5.73 -15.26 -15.20
N ASP A 4 5.44 -16.37 -15.90
CA ASP A 4 4.25 -16.50 -16.74
C ASP A 4 2.96 -16.46 -15.93
N ALA A 5 2.95 -17.01 -14.72
CA ALA A 5 1.77 -17.02 -13.86
C ALA A 5 1.46 -15.62 -13.35
N VAL A 6 2.48 -14.83 -13.03
CA VAL A 6 2.32 -13.39 -12.75
C VAL A 6 1.79 -12.67 -13.98
N GLY A 7 2.43 -12.85 -15.14
CA GLY A 7 2.06 -12.17 -16.38
C GLY A 7 0.59 -12.42 -16.74
N LYS A 8 0.17 -13.69 -16.70
CA LYS A 8 -1.21 -14.07 -16.94
C LYS A 8 -2.17 -13.46 -15.91
N PHE A 9 -1.88 -13.59 -14.62
CA PHE A 9 -2.77 -13.09 -13.57
C PHE A 9 -2.94 -11.56 -13.64
N LEU A 10 -1.86 -10.83 -13.90
CA LEU A 10 -1.92 -9.39 -14.08
C LEU A 10 -2.72 -9.01 -15.33
N GLY A 11 -2.46 -9.63 -16.48
CA GLY A 11 -3.21 -9.35 -17.71
C GLY A 11 -4.72 -9.60 -17.57
N ASP A 12 -5.12 -10.58 -16.77
CA ASP A 12 -6.54 -10.89 -16.54
C ASP A 12 -7.24 -9.93 -15.55
N ASN A 13 -6.50 -9.23 -14.67
CA ASN A 13 -7.09 -8.52 -13.52
C ASN A 13 -6.67 -7.05 -13.37
N PHE A 14 -5.61 -6.61 -14.03
CA PHE A 14 -4.99 -5.30 -13.80
C PHE A 14 -4.48 -4.65 -15.10
N GLU A 15 -4.56 -3.32 -15.13
CA GLU A 15 -3.73 -2.50 -15.99
C GLU A 15 -2.47 -2.12 -15.19
N SER A 16 -1.29 -2.47 -15.71
CA SER A 16 -0.02 -2.23 -15.01
C SER A 16 0.69 -1.00 -15.56
N THR A 17 1.09 -0.09 -14.67
CA THR A 17 1.95 1.05 -14.99
C THR A 17 3.18 1.06 -14.08
N TYR A 18 4.28 1.65 -14.56
CA TYR A 18 5.50 1.81 -13.79
C TYR A 18 5.85 3.30 -13.69
N GLN A 19 6.08 3.75 -12.46
CA GLN A 19 6.58 5.09 -12.19
C GLN A 19 7.88 4.97 -11.39
N LYS A 20 8.93 5.62 -11.90
CA LYS A 20 10.16 5.81 -11.15
C LYS A 20 9.98 6.98 -10.20
N VAL A 21 9.99 6.71 -8.90
CA VAL A 21 9.95 7.73 -7.84
C VAL A 21 11.19 7.51 -6.97
N GLY A 22 12.08 8.51 -6.90
CA GLY A 22 13.33 8.42 -6.16
C GLY A 22 14.57 8.17 -7.02
N THR A 23 15.72 8.51 -6.45
CA THR A 23 17.06 8.27 -7.01
C THR A 23 17.80 7.28 -6.11
N PHE A 24 18.68 6.46 -6.69
CA PHE A 24 19.67 5.73 -5.93
C PHE A 24 21.00 6.48 -6.04
N GLN A 25 21.83 6.37 -5.01
CA GLN A 25 23.21 6.84 -4.98
C GLN A 25 24.13 5.64 -4.77
N VAL A 26 25.42 5.81 -5.06
CA VAL A 26 26.46 4.87 -4.65
C VAL A 26 27.32 5.60 -3.63
N ILE A 27 27.26 5.18 -2.36
CA ILE A 27 28.04 5.75 -1.26
C ILE A 27 29.04 4.67 -0.84
N ASP A 28 30.34 4.97 -0.90
CA ASP A 28 31.43 4.04 -0.57
C ASP A 28 31.34 2.67 -1.29
N GLY A 29 30.93 2.70 -2.56
CA GLY A 29 30.77 1.50 -3.39
C GLY A 29 29.47 0.71 -3.14
N ALA A 30 28.64 1.12 -2.17
CA ALA A 30 27.35 0.50 -1.90
C ALA A 30 26.20 1.31 -2.52
N LYS A 31 25.27 0.62 -3.20
CA LYS A 31 24.04 1.25 -3.70
C LYS A 31 23.13 1.59 -2.51
N VAL A 32 22.83 2.87 -2.35
CA VAL A 32 21.90 3.42 -1.37
C VAL A 32 20.67 3.95 -2.11
N GLY A 33 19.51 3.35 -1.87
CA GLY A 33 18.24 3.74 -2.49
C GLY A 33 17.78 2.82 -3.63
N GLY A 34 16.63 3.15 -4.22
CA GLY A 34 16.00 2.35 -5.26
C GLY A 34 15.12 1.25 -4.70
N ASN A 35 14.51 1.48 -3.53
CA ASN A 35 13.39 0.70 -3.08
C ASN A 35 12.23 0.84 -4.07
N VAL A 36 11.36 -0.15 -4.01
CA VAL A 36 10.17 -0.21 -4.85
C VAL A 36 8.96 -0.34 -3.96
N ALA A 37 7.82 0.15 -4.44
CA ALA A 37 6.53 -0.13 -3.85
C ALA A 37 5.57 -0.53 -4.97
N ALA A 38 4.76 -1.54 -4.70
CA ALA A 38 3.67 -1.96 -5.59
C ALA A 38 2.36 -1.42 -5.04
N TYR A 39 1.54 -0.82 -5.90
CA TYR A 39 0.21 -0.32 -5.53
C TYR A 39 -0.84 -1.04 -6.38
N PHE A 40 -1.85 -1.59 -5.72
CA PHE A 40 -3.01 -2.20 -6.36
C PHE A 40 -4.15 -1.20 -6.29
N CYS A 41 -4.45 -0.59 -7.44
CA CYS A 41 -5.37 0.55 -7.53
C CYS A 41 -6.63 0.21 -8.32
N LEU A 42 -7.68 1.00 -8.08
CA LEU A 42 -8.77 1.17 -9.04
C LEU A 42 -8.30 2.07 -10.21
N SER A 43 -9.05 2.08 -11.30
CA SER A 43 -8.73 2.85 -12.51
C SER A 43 -8.62 4.36 -12.28
N ASP A 44 -9.23 4.89 -11.22
CA ASP A 44 -9.17 6.30 -10.83
C ASP A 44 -8.02 6.62 -9.85
N GLY A 45 -7.05 5.72 -9.71
CA GLY A 45 -5.89 5.87 -8.83
C GLY A 45 -6.19 5.67 -7.34
N THR A 46 -7.38 5.18 -6.99
CA THR A 46 -7.71 4.84 -5.60
C THR A 46 -7.01 3.56 -5.17
N VAL A 47 -6.23 3.59 -4.08
CA VAL A 47 -5.44 2.46 -3.61
C VAL A 47 -6.29 1.48 -2.81
N VAL A 48 -6.29 0.21 -3.22
CA VAL A 48 -6.91 -0.90 -2.49
C VAL A 48 -5.89 -1.60 -1.60
N HIS A 49 -4.67 -1.80 -2.09
CA HIS A 49 -3.57 -2.41 -1.34
C HIS A 49 -2.24 -1.83 -1.80
N ALA A 50 -1.23 -1.87 -0.93
CA ALA A 50 0.12 -1.52 -1.29
C ALA A 50 1.12 -2.46 -0.61
N VAL A 51 2.27 -2.63 -1.24
CA VAL A 51 3.37 -3.41 -0.69
C VAL A 51 4.64 -2.57 -0.77
N ALA A 52 5.24 -2.36 0.40
CA ALA A 52 6.44 -1.54 0.54
C ALA A 52 7.68 -2.43 0.56
N GLY A 53 8.54 -2.28 -0.44
CA GLY A 53 9.81 -2.98 -0.56
C GLY A 53 9.87 -3.96 -1.74
N PRO A 54 11.04 -4.57 -1.97
CA PRO A 54 11.24 -5.52 -3.06
C PRO A 54 10.39 -6.78 -2.86
N LEU A 55 9.86 -7.29 -3.97
CA LEU A 55 9.08 -8.54 -4.00
C LEU A 55 9.63 -9.50 -5.04
N GLY A 56 9.70 -10.78 -4.67
CA GLY A 56 9.83 -11.86 -5.63
C GLY A 56 8.51 -12.13 -6.36
N ALA A 57 8.56 -12.87 -7.48
CA ALA A 57 7.38 -13.19 -8.28
C ALA A 57 6.26 -13.86 -7.48
N LYS A 58 6.62 -14.85 -6.65
CA LYS A 58 5.67 -15.59 -5.80
C LYS A 58 4.98 -14.68 -4.79
N ASP A 59 5.74 -13.83 -4.12
CA ASP A 59 5.20 -12.91 -3.11
C ASP A 59 4.31 -11.87 -3.79
N PHE A 60 4.77 -11.26 -4.88
CA PHE A 60 3.97 -10.31 -5.65
C PHE A 60 2.64 -10.93 -6.12
N LEU A 61 2.66 -12.16 -6.65
CA LEU A 61 1.44 -12.85 -7.07
C LEU A 61 0.49 -13.10 -5.89
N ARG A 62 1.02 -13.47 -4.72
CA ARG A 62 0.21 -13.63 -3.50
C ARG A 62 -0.45 -12.32 -3.11
N GLU A 63 0.29 -11.20 -3.11
CA GLU A 63 -0.25 -9.89 -2.76
C GLU A 63 -1.29 -9.41 -3.77
N ALA A 64 -1.06 -9.64 -5.06
CA ALA A 64 -2.02 -9.30 -6.10
C ALA A 64 -3.34 -10.07 -5.95
N ARG A 65 -3.25 -11.38 -5.70
CA ARG A 65 -4.44 -12.22 -5.44
C ARG A 65 -5.21 -11.73 -4.23
N TRP A 66 -4.51 -11.47 -3.13
CA TRP A 66 -5.15 -10.97 -1.92
C TRP A 66 -5.85 -9.63 -2.15
N ALA A 67 -5.23 -8.70 -2.88
CA ALA A 67 -5.85 -7.41 -3.21
C ALA A 67 -7.15 -7.58 -4.04
N VAL A 68 -7.15 -8.49 -5.03
CA VAL A 68 -8.34 -8.82 -5.83
C VAL A 68 -9.44 -9.44 -4.96
N ASP A 69 -9.08 -10.43 -4.14
CA ASP A 69 -10.05 -11.16 -3.31
C ASP A 69 -10.66 -10.26 -2.24
N LEU A 70 -9.85 -9.45 -1.57
CA LEU A 70 -10.31 -8.44 -0.62
C LEU A 70 -11.28 -7.46 -1.28
N ARG A 71 -10.94 -6.96 -2.49
CA ARG A 71 -11.81 -6.04 -3.24
C ARG A 71 -13.16 -6.68 -3.57
N LYS A 72 -13.16 -7.92 -4.07
CA LYS A 72 -14.38 -8.66 -4.44
C LYS A 72 -15.26 -8.89 -3.22
N LEU A 73 -14.67 -9.34 -2.11
CA LEU A 73 -15.39 -9.53 -0.85
C LEU A 73 -16.00 -8.22 -0.35
N ALA A 74 -15.21 -7.16 -0.28
CA ALA A 74 -15.68 -5.85 0.17
C ALA A 74 -16.80 -5.30 -0.72
N ALA A 75 -16.71 -5.44 -2.04
CA ALA A 75 -17.74 -4.99 -2.97
C ALA A 75 -19.05 -5.78 -2.79
N SER A 76 -18.95 -7.10 -2.57
CA SER A 76 -20.10 -7.96 -2.31
C SER A 76 -20.80 -7.59 -0.99
N GLU A 77 -20.05 -7.34 0.08
CA GLU A 77 -20.61 -6.94 1.38
C GLU A 77 -21.22 -5.54 1.37
N ALA A 78 -20.64 -4.64 0.57
CA ALA A 78 -21.07 -3.26 0.50
C ALA A 78 -22.45 -3.09 -0.15
N GLY A 79 -22.80 -3.93 -1.13
CA GLY A 79 -24.05 -3.79 -1.88
C GLY A 79 -24.20 -2.41 -2.55
N GLY A 80 -23.08 -1.81 -2.97
CA GLY A 80 -23.04 -0.46 -3.55
C GLY A 80 -22.85 0.68 -2.53
N ASP A 81 -22.90 0.43 -1.23
CA ASP A 81 -22.66 1.44 -0.20
C ASP A 81 -21.15 1.70 -0.01
N VAL A 82 -20.71 2.92 -0.36
CA VAL A 82 -19.30 3.32 -0.30
C VAL A 82 -18.74 3.30 1.13
N ALA A 83 -19.54 3.64 2.14
CA ALA A 83 -19.09 3.62 3.53
C ALA A 83 -18.88 2.19 4.00
N ARG A 84 -19.80 1.26 3.68
CA ARG A 84 -19.64 -0.16 3.95
C ARG A 84 -18.44 -0.76 3.22
N TYR A 85 -18.22 -0.35 1.98
CA TYR A 85 -17.06 -0.79 1.19
C TYR A 85 -15.74 -0.41 1.87
N ARG A 86 -15.61 0.84 2.37
CA ARG A 86 -14.45 1.28 3.16
C ARG A 86 -14.30 0.52 4.47
N VAL A 87 -15.40 0.23 5.16
CA VAL A 87 -15.38 -0.56 6.41
C VAL A 87 -14.84 -1.96 6.14
N ALA A 88 -15.29 -2.62 5.08
CA ALA A 88 -14.83 -3.96 4.71
C ALA A 88 -13.33 -3.98 4.34
N LEU A 89 -12.85 -3.01 3.55
CA LEU A 89 -11.43 -2.90 3.22
C LEU A 89 -10.57 -2.65 4.47
N ARG A 90 -10.98 -1.70 5.32
CA ARG A 90 -10.32 -1.45 6.61
C ARG A 90 -10.23 -2.74 7.43
N ARG A 91 -11.33 -3.50 7.52
CA ARG A 91 -11.37 -4.76 8.26
C ARG A 91 -10.33 -5.75 7.72
N GLY A 92 -10.26 -5.93 6.40
CA GLY A 92 -9.25 -6.79 5.78
C GLY A 92 -7.80 -6.39 6.10
N HIS A 93 -7.47 -5.08 6.09
CA HIS A 93 -6.14 -4.63 6.49
C HIS A 93 -5.85 -4.85 7.98
N LEU A 94 -6.84 -4.67 8.86
CA LEU A 94 -6.69 -4.91 10.31
C LEU A 94 -6.50 -6.39 10.64
N GLU A 95 -7.24 -7.27 9.97
CA GLU A 95 -7.10 -8.72 10.08
C GLU A 95 -5.69 -9.12 9.66
N ARG A 96 -5.21 -8.57 8.53
CA ARG A 96 -3.87 -8.86 8.01
C ARG A 96 -2.75 -8.31 8.89
N LEU A 97 -2.89 -7.08 9.40
CA LEU A 97 -1.98 -6.50 10.40
C LEU A 97 -1.87 -7.41 11.63
N THR A 98 -3.00 -7.89 12.13
CA THR A 98 -3.04 -8.77 13.30
C THR A 98 -2.33 -10.09 13.01
N ALA A 99 -2.59 -10.69 11.85
CA ALA A 99 -2.02 -11.97 11.46
C ALA A 99 -0.49 -11.90 11.25
N GLU A 100 0.01 -10.81 10.66
CA GLU A 100 1.42 -10.69 10.28
C GLU A 100 2.30 -10.10 11.40
N SER A 101 1.76 -9.19 12.22
CA SER A 101 2.55 -8.48 13.23
C SER A 101 2.09 -8.70 14.67
N GLY A 102 0.97 -9.39 14.88
CA GLY A 102 0.33 -9.54 16.19
C GLY A 102 -0.31 -8.25 16.73
N LEU A 103 -0.21 -7.12 16.01
CA LEU A 103 -0.73 -5.85 16.48
C LEU A 103 -2.24 -5.78 16.23
N ARG A 104 -3.00 -5.58 17.31
CA ARG A 104 -4.43 -5.28 17.25
C ARG A 104 -4.65 -3.81 17.57
N LEU A 105 -5.19 -3.06 16.62
CA LEU A 105 -5.59 -1.68 16.84
C LEU A 105 -6.95 -1.64 17.56
N PRO A 106 -7.07 -0.92 18.69
CA PRO A 106 -8.35 -0.76 19.35
C PRO A 106 -9.37 -0.03 18.44
N PRO A 107 -10.64 -0.48 18.35
CA PRO A 107 -11.61 0.13 17.43
C PRO A 107 -11.84 1.63 17.63
N ASN A 108 -11.75 2.11 18.88
CA ASN A 108 -11.90 3.52 19.23
C ASN A 108 -10.74 4.42 18.75
N THR A 109 -9.63 3.84 18.29
CA THR A 109 -8.50 4.60 17.73
C THR A 109 -8.67 4.90 16.25
N LEU A 110 -9.60 4.22 15.57
CA LEU A 110 -9.81 4.35 14.13
C LEU A 110 -10.80 5.48 13.83
N PRO A 111 -10.54 6.30 12.80
CA PRO A 111 -11.43 7.41 12.46
C PRO A 111 -12.77 6.87 11.95
N ARG A 112 -13.87 7.54 12.29
CA ARG A 112 -15.19 7.20 11.78
C ARG A 112 -15.21 7.31 10.26
N ILE A 113 -15.72 6.29 9.57
CA ILE A 113 -15.96 6.34 8.13
C ILE A 113 -17.26 7.12 7.90
N VAL A 114 -17.17 8.19 7.12
CA VAL A 114 -18.30 9.02 6.72
C VAL A 114 -18.55 8.91 5.21
N PRO A 115 -19.78 9.15 4.74
CA PRO A 115 -20.06 9.33 3.32
C PRO A 115 -19.23 10.48 2.73
N GLY A 116 -18.80 10.34 1.47
CA GLY A 116 -18.01 11.35 0.76
C GLY A 116 -16.60 10.87 0.38
N PRO A 117 -15.72 11.76 -0.09
CA PRO A 117 -14.35 11.42 -0.46
C PRO A 117 -13.55 10.79 0.71
N PRO A 118 -12.53 9.97 0.42
CA PRO A 118 -11.66 9.42 1.44
C PRO A 118 -10.85 10.57 2.08
N SER A 119 -10.59 10.49 3.38
CA SER A 119 -9.73 11.45 4.05
C SER A 119 -8.28 11.30 3.57
N ALA A 120 -7.58 12.43 3.40
CA ALA A 120 -6.17 12.41 3.05
C ALA A 120 -5.36 11.69 4.14
N PRO A 121 -4.46 10.75 3.77
CA PRO A 121 -3.61 10.06 4.73
C PRO A 121 -2.60 11.01 5.38
N THR A 122 -2.20 10.66 6.61
CA THR A 122 -1.07 11.28 7.32
C THR A 122 -0.17 10.17 7.85
N ASN A 123 1.05 10.52 8.25
CA ASN A 123 1.99 9.57 8.86
C ASN A 123 1.83 9.43 10.38
N ALA A 124 0.90 10.14 11.02
CA ALA A 124 0.84 10.25 12.48
C ALA A 124 0.80 8.89 13.20
N GLN A 125 0.04 7.93 12.66
CA GLN A 125 -0.17 6.62 13.27
C GLN A 125 1.06 5.71 13.16
N ILE A 126 1.78 5.78 12.04
CA ILE A 126 3.03 5.02 11.85
C ILE A 126 4.20 5.66 12.60
N GLN A 127 4.08 6.94 12.98
CA GLN A 127 5.03 7.64 13.84
C GLN A 127 4.78 7.42 15.35
N THR A 128 3.79 6.63 15.75
CA THR A 128 3.64 6.22 17.16
C THR A 128 4.73 5.21 17.56
N LYS A 129 4.97 4.99 18.86
CA LYS A 129 5.91 3.94 19.32
C LYS A 129 5.54 2.56 18.77
N ALA A 130 4.24 2.23 18.78
CA ALA A 130 3.74 0.97 18.22
C ALA A 130 3.94 0.91 16.70
N GLY A 131 3.58 1.99 15.98
CA GLY A 131 3.73 2.05 14.52
C GLY A 131 5.19 1.95 14.04
N ARG A 132 6.12 2.61 14.74
CA ARG A 132 7.56 2.53 14.43
C ARG A 132 8.17 1.15 14.71
N GLY A 133 7.55 0.38 15.61
CA GLY A 133 7.96 -1.00 15.90
C GLY A 133 7.53 -2.00 14.82
N LEU A 134 6.68 -1.60 13.88
CA LEU A 134 6.25 -2.44 12.75
C LEU A 134 7.28 -2.40 11.62
N GLY A 135 7.40 -3.51 10.90
CA GLY A 135 8.05 -3.52 9.59
C GLY A 135 7.25 -2.72 8.56
N ALA A 136 7.86 -2.48 7.39
CA ALA A 136 7.28 -1.67 6.32
C ALA A 136 5.85 -2.07 5.96
N GLN A 137 5.61 -3.38 5.79
CA GLN A 137 4.29 -3.88 5.44
C GLN A 137 3.24 -3.65 6.55
N GLY A 138 3.61 -3.82 7.81
CA GLY A 138 2.72 -3.51 8.94
C GLY A 138 2.34 -2.03 8.98
N GLN A 139 3.28 -1.13 8.68
CA GLN A 139 2.99 0.30 8.57
C GLN A 139 2.02 0.61 7.43
N VAL A 140 2.15 -0.05 6.28
CA VAL A 140 1.19 0.07 5.16
C VAL A 140 -0.20 -0.39 5.60
N HIS A 141 -0.32 -1.53 6.30
CA HIS A 141 -1.61 -1.99 6.81
C HIS A 141 -2.24 -1.00 7.80
N VAL A 142 -1.44 -0.38 8.68
CA VAL A 142 -1.91 0.71 9.55
C VAL A 142 -2.44 1.89 8.73
N LEU A 143 -1.69 2.36 7.73
CA LEU A 143 -2.11 3.47 6.87
C LEU A 143 -3.44 3.17 6.17
N LEU A 144 -3.57 2.01 5.53
CA LEU A 144 -4.77 1.63 4.78
C LEU A 144 -5.96 1.27 5.69
N ALA A 145 -5.71 0.88 6.95
CA ALA A 145 -6.77 0.74 7.95
C ALA A 145 -7.31 2.11 8.39
N TYR A 146 -6.43 3.09 8.65
CA TYR A 146 -6.85 4.43 9.05
C TYR A 146 -7.52 5.19 7.91
N TYR A 147 -6.95 5.09 6.70
CA TYR A 147 -7.35 5.82 5.51
C TYR A 147 -7.73 4.83 4.39
N PRO A 148 -8.88 4.13 4.48
CA PRO A 148 -9.28 3.19 3.45
C PRO A 148 -9.61 3.91 2.15
N LEU A 149 -9.12 3.36 1.04
CA LEU A 149 -9.25 3.92 -0.32
C LEU A 149 -8.61 5.30 -0.49
N PRO A 150 -7.35 5.54 -0.06
CA PRO A 150 -6.71 6.81 -0.30
C PRO A 150 -6.38 6.95 -1.80
N LYS A 151 -6.21 8.17 -2.29
CA LYS A 151 -5.66 8.37 -3.64
C LYS A 151 -4.16 8.09 -3.65
N LEU A 152 -3.67 7.47 -4.73
CA LEU A 152 -2.25 7.18 -4.90
C LEU A 152 -1.41 8.44 -4.71
N ALA A 153 -1.86 9.57 -5.28
CA ALA A 153 -1.19 10.88 -5.20
C ALA A 153 -0.96 11.36 -3.75
N ASP A 154 -1.81 10.97 -2.81
CA ASP A 154 -1.68 11.35 -1.40
C ASP A 154 -0.90 10.31 -0.59
N LEU A 155 -0.95 9.04 -0.99
CA LEU A 155 -0.35 7.93 -0.25
C LEU A 155 1.14 7.71 -0.59
N TYR A 156 1.53 7.84 -1.86
CA TYR A 156 2.83 7.34 -2.32
C TYR A 156 4.01 8.03 -1.61
N THR A 157 3.91 9.34 -1.37
CA THR A 157 4.95 10.10 -0.66
C THR A 157 5.15 9.57 0.76
N ILE A 158 4.07 9.25 1.48
CA ILE A 158 4.16 8.68 2.84
C ILE A 158 4.83 7.31 2.79
N VAL A 159 4.47 6.46 1.83
CA VAL A 159 5.07 5.13 1.71
C VAL A 159 6.57 5.23 1.38
N PHE A 160 6.98 6.12 0.48
CA PHE A 160 8.41 6.26 0.17
C PHE A 160 9.18 6.93 1.32
N GLU A 161 8.73 8.09 1.79
CA GLU A 161 9.51 8.89 2.74
C GLU A 161 9.42 8.38 4.18
N ASP A 162 8.23 7.97 4.62
CA ASP A 162 8.00 7.56 6.00
C ASP A 162 8.11 6.06 6.21
N VAL A 163 7.70 5.23 5.26
CA VAL A 163 7.76 3.76 5.41
C VAL A 163 9.09 3.20 4.91
N LEU A 164 9.48 3.54 3.68
CA LEU A 164 10.72 3.05 3.06
C LEU A 164 11.96 3.89 3.40
N LYS A 165 11.77 5.05 4.05
CA LYS A 165 12.85 5.99 4.41
C LYS A 165 13.65 6.47 3.19
N GLU A 166 13.00 6.60 2.05
CA GLU A 166 13.57 7.11 0.80
C GLU A 166 12.96 8.44 0.41
N LYS A 167 13.78 9.36 -0.09
CA LYS A 167 13.29 10.62 -0.61
C LYS A 167 12.67 10.44 -1.98
N VAL A 168 11.45 10.95 -2.15
CA VAL A 168 10.85 11.04 -3.47
C VAL A 168 11.64 12.09 -4.26
N SER A 169 12.10 11.70 -5.44
CA SER A 169 12.69 12.61 -6.41
C SER A 169 12.09 12.32 -7.77
N THR A 170 11.61 13.37 -8.43
CA THR A 170 11.14 13.35 -9.81
C THR A 170 12.21 13.87 -10.78
N LEU A 171 13.38 14.26 -10.27
CA LEU A 171 14.48 14.71 -11.10
C LEU A 171 15.04 13.53 -11.92
N PRO A 172 15.45 13.77 -13.18
CA PRO A 172 16.17 12.77 -13.96
C PRO A 172 17.39 12.26 -13.19
N VAL A 173 17.65 10.95 -13.23
CA VAL A 173 18.90 10.41 -12.67
C VAL A 173 20.05 10.99 -13.47
N ASN A 174 20.92 11.75 -12.80
CA ASN A 174 22.13 12.26 -13.41
C ASN A 174 23.09 11.08 -13.65
N THR A 175 23.20 10.64 -14.89
CA THR A 175 24.25 9.71 -15.34
C THR A 175 25.47 10.54 -15.72
N LYS A 176 26.34 10.83 -14.76
CA LYS A 176 27.70 11.28 -15.02
C LYS A 176 28.67 10.22 -14.54
#